data_AF-A0A2K3IYM3-F1
#
_entry.id   AF-A0A2K3IYM3-F1
#
_cell.length_a   1.000
_cell.length_b   1.000
_cell.length_c   1.000
_cell.angle_alpha   90.00
_cell.angle_beta   90.00
_cell.angle_gamma   90.00
#
_symmetry.space_group_name_H-M   'P 1'
#
loop_
_entity.id
_entity.type
_entity.pdbx_description
1 polymer ?
#
loop_
_entity_poly.entity_id
_entity_poly.type
_entity_poly.pdbx_seq_one_letter_code
_entity_poly.pdbx_strand_id
1 'polypeptide(L)' 'SAKNKVKKTNLLYSTNISYSNFIKYFNFLLEKEFIEEKDGNPSGKIYNITIKGEKFLDCINTLLKELK' A
#
# COMPACT_ATOMS: atom_id res chain seq x y z
N SER A 1 7.07 14.44 5.14
CA SER A 1 5.87 14.95 4.44
C SER A 1 4.67 14.06 4.68
N ALA A 2 3.53 14.63 5.08
CA ALA A 2 2.28 13.92 5.40
C ALA A 2 1.58 13.23 4.20
N LYS A 3 2.26 13.05 3.06
CA LYS A 3 1.66 12.62 1.78
C LYS A 3 1.38 11.11 1.64
N ASN A 4 1.93 10.26 2.51
CA ASN A 4 1.87 8.80 2.32
C ASN A 4 1.02 8.05 3.37
N LYS A 5 0.25 8.78 4.19
CA LYS A 5 -0.58 8.20 5.26
C LYS A 5 -2.03 8.07 4.78
N VAL A 6 -2.49 6.84 4.58
CA VAL A 6 -3.88 6.59 4.13
C VAL A 6 -4.57 5.56 5.02
N LYS A 7 -5.87 5.75 5.27
CA LYS A 7 -6.70 4.76 5.97
C LYS A 7 -7.04 3.60 5.04
N LYS A 8 -7.10 2.37 5.57
CA LYS A 8 -7.51 1.17 4.81
C LYS A 8 -8.87 1.33 4.14
N THR A 9 -9.83 1.97 4.81
CA THR A 9 -11.16 2.23 4.25
C THR A 9 -11.10 3.12 3.01
N ASN A 10 -10.25 4.15 3.03
CA ASN A 10 -10.09 5.04 1.89
C ASN A 10 -9.47 4.30 0.70
N LEU A 11 -8.47 3.44 0.97
CA LEU A 11 -7.89 2.58 -0.06
C LEU A 11 -8.93 1.65 -0.68
N LEU A 12 -9.74 0.97 0.15
CA LEU A 12 -10.79 0.07 -0.32
C LEU A 12 -11.77 0.79 -1.27
N TYR A 13 -12.33 1.92 -0.84
CA TYR A 13 -13.29 2.66 -1.65
C TYR A 13 -12.69 3.31 -2.91
N SER A 14 -11.38 3.58 -2.92
CA SER A 14 -10.69 4.14 -4.09
C SER A 14 -10.33 3.11 -5.16
N THR A 15 -10.41 1.81 -4.85
CA THR A 15 -9.99 0.74 -5.75
C THR A 15 -11.20 0.04 -6.39
N ASN A 16 -11.18 -0.16 -7.70
CA ASN A 16 -12.21 -0.92 -8.42
C ASN A 16 -11.99 -2.45 -8.32
N ILE A 17 -11.85 -2.98 -7.11
CA ILE A 17 -11.68 -4.41 -6.85
C ILE A 17 -12.64 -4.88 -5.77
N SER A 18 -13.00 -6.16 -5.80
CA SER A 18 -13.84 -6.76 -4.75
C SER A 18 -13.15 -6.68 -3.39
N TYR A 19 -13.95 -6.63 -2.33
CA TYR A 19 -13.44 -6.62 -0.95
C TYR A 19 -12.49 -7.79 -0.66
N SER A 20 -12.83 -8.99 -1.13
CA SER A 20 -12.00 -10.19 -0.95
C SER A 20 -10.62 -10.06 -1.63
N ASN A 21 -10.58 -9.55 -2.85
CA ASN A 21 -9.33 -9.31 -3.57
C ASN A 21 -8.53 -8.17 -2.92
N PHE A 22 -9.21 -7.10 -2.48
CA PHE A 22 -8.56 -6.03 -1.74
C PHE A 22 -7.85 -6.57 -0.49
N ILE A 23 -8.56 -7.32 0.36
CA ILE A 23 -7.97 -7.90 1.58
C ILE A 23 -6.79 -8.80 1.25
N LYS A 24 -6.92 -9.66 0.23
CA LYS A 24 -5.84 -10.56 -0.21
C LYS A 24 -4.57 -9.77 -0.59
N TYR A 25 -4.69 -8.77 -1.46
CA TYR A 25 -3.54 -7.99 -1.90
C TYR A 25 -2.99 -7.09 -0.80
N PHE A 26 -3.87 -6.49 -0.01
CA PHE A 26 -3.47 -5.63 1.10
C PHE A 26 -2.68 -6.40 2.17
N ASN A 27 -3.15 -7.61 2.52
CA ASN A 27 -2.44 -8.48 3.46
C ASN A 27 -1.09 -8.93 2.89
N PHE A 28 -1.03 -9.27 1.60
CA PHE A 28 0.26 -9.58 0.94
C PHE A 28 1.26 -8.41 1.08
N LEU A 29 0.83 -7.17 0.86
CA LEU A 29 1.70 -6.00 1.01
C LEU A 29 2.18 -5.81 2.46
N LEU A 30 1.34 -6.10 3.45
CA LEU A 30 1.69 -6.06 4.88
C LEU A 30 2.66 -7.19 5.25
N GLU A 31 2.35 -8.43 4.88
CA GLU A 31 3.17 -9.62 5.17
C GLU A 31 4.56 -9.53 4.53
N LYS A 32 4.68 -8.86 3.38
CA LYS A 32 5.96 -8.59 2.73
C LYS A 32 6.64 -7.32 3.22
N GLU A 33 6.02 -6.59 4.16
CA GLU A 33 6.52 -5.35 4.74
C GLU A 33 6.75 -4.26 3.68
N PHE A 34 5.99 -4.29 2.59
CA PHE A 34 6.00 -3.21 1.60
C PHE A 34 5.18 -2.02 2.08
N ILE A 35 4.17 -2.28 2.92
CA ILE A 35 3.47 -1.28 3.70
C ILE A 35 3.53 -1.63 5.18
N GLU A 36 3.46 -0.61 6.03
CA GLU A 36 3.43 -0.74 7.49
C GLU A 36 2.19 -0.08 8.07
N GLU A 37 1.68 -0.64 9.16
CA GLU A 37 0.62 -0.07 9.96
C GLU A 37 1.21 0.83 11.05
N LYS A 38 0.65 2.02 11.23
CA LYS A 38 0.97 2.94 12.33
C LYS A 38 -0.30 3.39 13.03
N ASP A 39 -0.18 3.68 14.32
CA ASP A 39 -1.26 4.34 15.06
C ASP A 39 -1.37 5.80 14.62
N GLY A 40 -2.47 6.12 13.96
CA GLY A 40 -2.84 7.48 13.62
C GLY A 40 -3.77 8.02 14.69
N ASN A 41 -3.31 8.25 15.91
CA ASN A 41 -4.15 8.79 16.98
C ASN A 41 -4.63 10.23 16.62
N PRO A 42 -5.93 10.61 16.68
CA PRO A 42 -7.15 9.85 17.05
C PRO A 42 -7.90 9.22 15.87
N SER A 43 -7.33 9.27 14.67
CA SER A 43 -7.91 8.85 13.38
C SER A 43 -7.94 7.34 13.10
N GLY A 44 -7.46 6.49 14.02
CA GLY A 44 -7.35 5.04 13.84
C GLY A 44 -6.08 4.61 13.09
N LYS A 45 -6.03 3.34 12.65
CA LYS A 45 -4.89 2.76 11.94
C LYS A 45 -4.64 3.47 10.60
N ILE A 46 -3.41 3.91 10.39
CA ILE A 46 -2.93 4.50 9.14
C ILE A 46 -1.86 3.61 8.54
N TYR A 47 -1.78 3.56 7.21
CA TYR A 47 -0.81 2.74 6.49
C TYR A 47 0.13 3.63 5.70
N ASN A 48 1.41 3.25 5.67
CA ASN A 48 2.47 3.93 4.92
C ASN A 48 3.25 2.92 4.10
N ILE A 49 3.79 3.36 2.96
CA ILE A 49 4.82 2.60 2.25
C ILE A 49 6.12 2.60 3.08
N THR A 50 6.80 1.46 3.13
CA THR A 50 8.12 1.34 3.75
C THR A 50 9.22 1.66 2.73
N ILE A 51 10.46 1.84 3.19
CA ILE A 51 11.63 1.95 2.29
C ILE A 51 11.74 0.72 1.37
N LYS A 52 11.40 -0.47 1.88
CA LYS A 52 11.38 -1.72 1.10
C LYS A 52 10.31 -1.67 0.02
N GLY A 53 9.12 -1.14 0.36
CA GLY A 53 8.03 -0.93 -0.59
C GLY A 53 8.38 0.07 -1.69
N GLU A 54 9.05 1.17 -1.35
CA GLU A 54 9.51 2.17 -2.34
C GLU A 54 10.49 1.54 -3.35
N LYS A 55 11.50 0.81 -2.86
CA LYS A 55 12.45 0.09 -3.74
C LYS A 55 11.76 -0.94 -4.63
N PHE A 56 10.78 -1.67 -4.09
CA PHE A 56 10.02 -2.64 -4.88
C PHE A 56 9.23 -1.97 -5.99
N LEU A 57 8.61 -0.82 -5.71
CA LEU A 57 7.89 -0.03 -6.70
C LEU A 57 8.81 0.48 -7.82
N ASP A 58 10.03 0.92 -7.49
CA ASP A 58 11.03 1.33 -8.47
C ASP A 58 11.45 0.18 -9.39
N CYS A 59 11.63 -1.03 -8.85
CA CYS A 59 11.91 -2.23 -9.63
C CYS A 59 10.76 -2.56 -10.59
N ILE A 60 9.51 -2.53 -10.11
CA ILE A 60 8.33 -2.76 -10.96
C ILE A 60 8.27 -1.72 -12.09
N ASN A 61 8.46 -0.44 -11.77
CA ASN A 61 8.42 0.63 -12.75
C ASN A 61 9.51 0.49 -13.82
N THR A 62 10.69 -0.01 -13.44
CA THR A 62 11.78 -0.29 -14.37
C THR A 62 11.40 -1.44 -15.31
N LEU A 63 10.94 -2.57 -14.76
CA LEU A 63 10.47 -3.71 -15.55
C LEU A 63 9.35 -3.32 -16.52
N LEU A 64 8.37 -2.53 -16.07
CA LEU A 64 7.25 -2.09 -16.90
C LEU A 64 7.68 -1.15 -18.04
N LYS A 65 8.80 -0.45 -17.92
CA LYS A 65 9.36 0.35 -19.02
C LYS A 65 9.97 -0.54 -20.10
N GLU A 66 10.56 -1.67 -19.70
CA GLU A 66 11.18 -2.65 -20.62
C GLU A 66 10.15 -3.53 -21.33
N LEU A 67 8.95 -3.66 -20.76
CA LEU A 67 7.83 -4.39 -21.35
C LEU A 67 7.00 -3.56 -22.35
N LYS A 68 7.40 -2.31 -22.63
CA LYS A 68 6.80 -1.44 -23.65
C LYS A 68 7.58 -1.52 -24.95
#